data_AF-A0A962JMF9-F1
#
_entry.id   AF-A0A962JMF9-F1
#
_cell.length_a   1.000
_cell.length_b   1.000
_cell.length_c   1.000
_cell.angle_alpha   90.00
_cell.angle_beta   90.00
_cell.angle_gamma   90.00
#
_symmetry.space_group_name_H-M   'P 1'
#
loop_
_entity.id
_entity.type
_entity.pdbx_description
1 polymer ?
#
loop_
_entity_poly.entity_id
_entity_poly.type
_entity_poly.pdbx_seq_one_letter_code
_entity_poly.pdbx_strand_id
1 'polypeptide(L)'
;KKLNDERFCHDKEQNNDFLTELNIWNSQNNGLHASLTQASKNGEPTDDLKEKIKIHATIKPIQPKGTTFLYEDATIEALTKGLYFNSPSGGIFSSEAGVVFGSHGMSKDNSTRTMGNINKLWDGDSIIIDRSDISKNMLLTGRRLTLCLATQESTVRAFFDGTNGLARGTGFGARFLIAWPKSTQGTRLYKAPPSHWPHLTRFS
;
A
#
# COMPACT_ATOMS: atom_id res chain seq x y z
N LYS A 1 14.15 -8.11 -2.16
CA LYS A 1 13.99 -7.68 -0.76
C LYS A 1 14.93 -6.51 -0.46
N LYS A 2 16.26 -6.67 -0.44
CA LYS A 2 17.24 -5.57 -0.19
C LYS A 2 16.94 -4.20 -0.84
N LEU A 3 16.71 -4.15 -2.16
CA LEU A 3 16.38 -2.89 -2.85
C LEU A 3 15.06 -2.25 -2.38
N ASN A 4 14.05 -3.06 -2.05
CA ASN A 4 12.78 -2.56 -1.53
C ASN A 4 12.93 -2.10 -0.08
N ASP A 5 13.81 -2.73 0.70
CA ASP A 5 14.12 -2.34 2.07
C ASP A 5 14.84 -0.97 2.09
N GLU A 6 15.78 -0.76 1.16
CA GLU A 6 16.44 0.54 0.94
C GLU A 6 15.44 1.63 0.53
N ARG A 7 14.53 1.33 -0.40
CA ARG A 7 13.43 2.25 -0.79
C ARG A 7 12.51 2.56 0.38
N PHE A 8 12.17 1.56 1.18
CA PHE A 8 11.31 1.74 2.34
C PHE A 8 11.95 2.68 3.37
N CYS A 9 13.25 2.51 3.66
CA CYS A 9 13.99 3.40 4.53
C CYS A 9 14.05 4.83 3.98
N HIS A 10 14.35 4.99 2.69
CA HIS A 10 14.39 6.30 2.03
C HIS A 10 13.02 7.00 2.05
N ASP A 11 11.96 6.29 1.67
CA ASP A 11 10.59 6.81 1.70
C ASP A 11 10.18 7.20 3.14
N LYS A 12 10.64 6.44 4.15
CA LYS A 12 10.38 6.74 5.56
C LYS A 12 11.09 8.02 6.01
N GLU A 13 12.33 8.22 5.62
CA GLU A 13 13.10 9.45 5.90
C GLU A 13 12.40 10.67 5.28
N GLN A 14 12.07 10.62 3.99
CA GLN A 14 11.35 11.69 3.31
C GLN A 14 9.99 11.98 3.96
N ASN A 15 9.26 10.95 4.39
CA ASN A 15 7.99 11.14 5.09
C ASN A 15 8.18 11.78 6.46
N ASN A 16 9.27 11.49 7.18
CA ASN A 16 9.56 12.15 8.46
C ASN A 16 9.87 13.63 8.28
N ASP A 17 10.64 13.99 7.26
CA ASP A 17 10.93 15.38 6.93
C ASP A 17 9.65 16.13 6.56
N PHE A 18 8.82 15.53 5.70
CA PHE A 18 7.50 16.05 5.36
C PHE A 18 6.59 16.23 6.58
N LEU A 19 6.52 15.25 7.48
CA LEU A 19 5.71 15.35 8.69
C LEU A 19 6.20 16.48 9.60
N THR A 20 7.51 16.69 9.66
CA THR A 20 8.13 17.78 10.43
C THR A 20 7.73 19.13 9.85
N GLU A 21 7.91 19.33 8.54
CA GLU A 21 7.46 20.55 7.85
C GLU A 21 5.95 20.79 7.98
N LEU A 22 5.15 19.73 7.85
CA LEU A 22 3.70 19.80 7.97
C LEU A 22 3.28 20.21 9.39
N ASN A 23 3.97 19.71 10.43
CA ASN A 23 3.70 20.09 11.81
C ASN A 23 4.04 21.57 12.07
N ILE A 24 5.16 22.06 11.53
CA ILE A 24 5.53 23.48 11.60
C ILE A 24 4.46 24.32 10.90
N TRP A 25 4.07 23.93 9.69
CA TRP A 25 3.04 24.60 8.92
C TRP A 25 1.68 24.64 9.66
N ASN A 26 1.27 23.52 10.26
CA ASN A 26 0.03 23.43 11.05
C ASN A 26 0.08 24.34 12.29
N SER A 27 1.22 24.39 12.98
CA SER A 27 1.41 25.25 14.15
C SER A 27 1.25 26.72 13.78
N GLN A 28 1.91 27.16 12.69
CA GLN A 28 1.79 28.52 12.16
C GLN A 28 0.36 28.83 11.70
N ASN A 29 -0.29 27.89 11.00
CA ASN A 29 -1.65 28.04 10.54
C ASN A 29 -2.62 28.24 11.72
N ASN A 30 -2.50 27.41 12.75
CA ASN A 30 -3.31 27.51 13.96
C ASN A 30 -3.08 28.85 14.68
N GLY A 31 -1.83 29.33 14.75
CA GLY A 31 -1.50 30.63 15.30
C GLY A 31 -2.18 31.77 14.55
N LEU A 32 -2.10 31.78 13.22
CA LEU A 32 -2.76 32.79 12.37
C LEU A 32 -4.29 32.78 12.54
N HIS A 33 -4.92 31.60 12.58
CA HIS A 33 -6.36 31.48 12.83
C HIS A 33 -6.77 31.93 14.22
N ALA A 34 -5.94 31.66 15.25
CA ALA A 34 -6.18 32.15 16.60
C ALA A 34 -6.09 33.69 16.67
N SER A 35 -5.06 34.29 16.07
CA SER A 35 -4.93 35.74 15.97
C SER A 35 -6.09 36.38 15.21
N LEU A 36 -6.53 35.77 14.10
CA LEU A 36 -7.70 36.23 13.36
C LEU A 36 -8.97 36.21 14.23
N THR A 37 -9.15 35.13 15.00
CA THR A 37 -10.29 34.97 15.90
C THR A 37 -10.27 36.04 17.01
N GLN A 38 -9.09 36.35 17.56
CA GLN A 38 -8.94 37.36 18.60
C GLN A 38 -9.16 38.79 18.07
N ALA A 39 -8.53 39.15 16.95
CA ALA A 39 -8.71 40.45 16.30
C ALA A 39 -10.19 40.68 15.92
N SER A 40 -10.86 39.64 15.41
CA SER A 40 -12.29 39.70 15.09
C SER A 40 -13.18 39.92 16.33
N LYS A 41 -12.81 39.38 17.50
CA LYS A 41 -13.57 39.62 18.75
C LYS A 41 -13.35 41.02 19.29
N ASN A 42 -12.16 41.56 19.12
CA ASN A 42 -11.79 42.89 19.59
C ASN A 42 -12.24 44.03 18.65
N GLY A 43 -12.77 43.71 17.47
CA GLY A 43 -13.16 44.70 16.46
C GLY A 43 -11.96 45.33 15.73
N GLU A 44 -10.81 44.66 15.74
CA GLU A 44 -9.59 45.11 15.08
C GLU A 44 -9.63 44.78 13.57
N PRO A 45 -8.87 45.51 12.72
CA PRO A 45 -8.73 45.17 11.30
C PRO A 45 -8.22 43.74 11.09
N THR A 46 -8.87 42.98 10.22
CA THR A 46 -8.56 41.54 10.00
C THR A 46 -8.00 41.24 8.62
N ASP A 47 -7.92 42.23 7.73
CA ASP A 47 -7.62 41.98 6.31
C ASP A 47 -6.19 41.48 6.09
N ASP A 48 -5.20 42.07 6.79
CA ASP A 48 -3.81 41.60 6.80
C ASP A 48 -3.69 40.13 7.28
N LEU A 49 -4.48 39.73 8.28
CA LEU A 49 -4.46 38.37 8.81
C LEU A 49 -5.07 37.38 7.82
N LYS A 50 -6.16 37.77 7.15
CA LYS A 50 -6.76 36.95 6.08
C LYS A 50 -5.80 36.78 4.91
N GLU A 51 -5.09 37.83 4.52
CA GLU A 51 -4.09 37.76 3.46
C GLU A 51 -2.91 36.86 3.85
N LYS A 52 -2.38 37.00 5.07
CA LYS A 52 -1.35 36.09 5.61
C LYS A 52 -1.80 34.64 5.62
N ILE A 53 -3.04 34.34 6.00
CA ILE A 53 -3.59 32.98 5.95
C ILE A 53 -3.66 32.45 4.51
N LYS A 54 -4.10 33.28 3.56
CA LYS A 54 -4.14 32.88 2.14
C LYS A 54 -2.75 32.57 1.60
N ILE A 55 -1.76 33.40 1.91
CA ILE A 55 -0.35 33.18 1.52
C ILE A 55 0.20 31.93 2.21
N HIS A 56 -0.06 31.76 3.51
CA HIS A 56 0.39 30.59 4.26
C HIS A 56 -0.20 29.29 3.70
N ALA A 57 -1.44 29.32 3.21
CA ALA A 57 -2.10 28.17 2.60
C ALA A 57 -1.41 27.70 1.30
N THR A 58 -0.73 28.57 0.56
CA THR A 58 -0.04 28.19 -0.69
C THR A 58 1.29 27.47 -0.44
N ILE A 59 1.91 27.67 0.73
CA ILE A 59 3.18 27.04 1.11
C ILE A 59 2.99 25.75 1.91
N LYS A 60 1.80 25.15 1.88
CA LYS A 60 1.54 23.87 2.54
C LYS A 60 2.47 22.79 1.97
N PRO A 61 3.24 22.08 2.80
CA PRO A 61 4.09 21.00 2.33
C PRO A 61 3.30 19.95 1.55
N ILE A 62 3.92 19.43 0.49
CA ILE A 62 3.34 18.39 -0.37
C ILE A 62 3.95 17.05 0.04
N GLN A 63 3.11 16.03 0.21
CA GLN A 63 3.59 14.70 0.57
C GLN A 63 4.52 14.15 -0.53
N PRO A 64 5.74 13.69 -0.18
CA PRO A 64 6.68 13.16 -1.15
C PRO A 64 6.14 11.88 -1.78
N LYS A 65 6.50 11.65 -3.05
CA LYS A 65 6.16 10.41 -3.73
C LYS A 65 7.17 9.33 -3.39
N GLY A 66 6.74 8.33 -2.63
CA GLY A 66 7.57 7.17 -2.32
C GLY A 66 7.83 6.27 -3.54
N THR A 67 8.85 5.42 -3.43
CA THR A 67 9.26 4.46 -4.47
C THR A 67 9.00 3.00 -4.08
N THR A 68 8.54 2.77 -2.84
CA THR A 68 8.14 1.47 -2.32
C THR A 68 6.93 0.95 -3.08
N PHE A 69 7.04 -0.30 -3.55
CA PHE A 69 5.99 -0.94 -4.33
C PHE A 69 5.74 -2.40 -3.95
N LEU A 70 6.59 -3.02 -3.14
CA LEU A 70 6.34 -4.37 -2.61
C LEU A 70 5.72 -4.28 -1.21
N TYR A 71 4.68 -5.08 -1.01
CA TYR A 71 3.90 -5.22 0.22
C TYR A 71 3.90 -6.70 0.63
N GLU A 72 3.85 -6.98 1.93
CA GLU A 72 3.84 -8.36 2.46
C GLU A 72 2.61 -8.55 3.38
N ASP A 73 2.49 -7.72 4.42
CA ASP A 73 1.29 -7.61 5.26
C ASP A 73 0.79 -6.15 5.26
N ALA A 74 -0.16 -5.84 4.38
CA ALA A 74 -0.74 -4.51 4.25
C ALA A 74 -2.26 -4.60 4.25
N THR A 75 -2.90 -3.75 5.05
CA THR A 75 -4.35 -3.55 4.95
C THR A 75 -4.71 -2.94 3.60
N ILE A 76 -5.97 -3.07 3.18
CA ILE A 76 -6.41 -2.48 1.91
C ILE A 76 -6.31 -0.95 1.93
N GLU A 77 -6.47 -0.31 3.09
CA GLU A 77 -6.25 1.12 3.29
C GLU A 77 -4.78 1.49 3.14
N ALA A 78 -3.86 0.71 3.71
CA ALA A 78 -2.44 0.94 3.56
C ALA A 78 -2.00 0.74 2.09
N LEU A 79 -2.54 -0.28 1.43
CA LEU A 79 -2.27 -0.59 0.03
C LEU A 79 -2.76 0.52 -0.90
N THR A 80 -4.00 0.98 -0.73
CA THR A 80 -4.56 2.06 -1.54
C THR A 80 -3.83 3.38 -1.31
N LYS A 81 -3.43 3.69 -0.07
CA LYS A 81 -2.57 4.85 0.22
C LYS A 81 -1.20 4.72 -0.43
N GLY A 82 -0.55 3.57 -0.31
CA GLY A 82 0.74 3.31 -0.94
C GLY A 82 0.66 3.43 -2.47
N LEU A 83 -0.40 2.90 -3.08
CA LEU A 83 -0.63 3.03 -4.52
C LEU A 83 -0.95 4.46 -4.95
N TYR A 84 -1.48 5.31 -4.07
CA TYR A 84 -1.78 6.71 -4.37
C TYR A 84 -0.55 7.60 -4.25
N PHE A 85 0.14 7.52 -3.10
CA PHE A 85 1.27 8.39 -2.76
C PHE A 85 2.61 7.89 -3.29
N ASN A 86 2.84 6.57 -3.32
CA ASN A 86 4.14 6.02 -3.68
C ASN A 86 4.18 5.66 -5.17
N SER A 87 4.10 4.37 -5.47
CA SER A 87 4.20 3.85 -6.82
C SER A 87 2.82 3.58 -7.43
N PRO A 88 2.59 3.89 -8.72
CA PRO A 88 1.33 3.57 -9.40
C PRO A 88 1.12 2.06 -9.58
N SER A 89 2.20 1.28 -9.49
CA SER A 89 2.15 -0.18 -9.50
C SER A 89 2.59 -0.73 -8.16
N GLY A 90 1.89 -1.74 -7.66
CA GLY A 90 2.20 -2.42 -6.41
C GLY A 90 2.20 -3.93 -6.57
N GLY A 91 2.90 -4.61 -5.67
CA GLY A 91 3.03 -6.05 -5.65
C GLY A 91 2.89 -6.59 -4.24
N ILE A 92 1.99 -7.55 -4.02
CA ILE A 92 1.98 -8.33 -2.77
C ILE A 92 2.77 -9.61 -3.03
N PHE A 93 3.93 -9.74 -2.41
CA PHE A 93 4.84 -10.87 -2.59
C PHE A 93 5.05 -11.55 -1.25
N SER A 94 4.59 -12.79 -1.13
CA SER A 94 4.76 -13.56 0.10
C SER A 94 5.19 -15.00 -0.19
N SER A 95 6.19 -15.47 0.54
CA SER A 95 6.54 -16.90 0.59
C SER A 95 5.56 -17.71 1.46
N GLU A 96 4.67 -17.03 2.17
CA GLU A 96 3.63 -17.62 3.01
C GLU A 96 2.30 -16.88 2.80
N ALA A 97 1.50 -17.36 1.83
CA ALA A 97 0.21 -16.75 1.52
C ALA A 97 -0.78 -16.76 2.70
N GLY A 98 -0.55 -17.58 3.72
CA GLY A 98 -1.35 -17.59 4.95
C GLY A 98 -1.41 -16.23 5.63
N VAL A 99 -0.33 -15.46 5.58
CA VAL A 99 -0.31 -14.08 6.11
C VAL A 99 -1.25 -13.18 5.33
N VAL A 100 -1.29 -13.31 4.00
CA VAL A 100 -2.16 -12.49 3.13
C VAL A 100 -3.62 -12.91 3.27
N PHE A 101 -3.90 -14.21 3.18
CA PHE A 101 -5.25 -14.78 3.29
C PHE A 101 -5.84 -14.73 4.70
N GLY A 102 -4.99 -14.76 5.73
CA GLY A 102 -5.37 -14.62 7.13
C GLY A 102 -5.35 -13.18 7.64
N SER A 103 -5.00 -12.21 6.79
CA SER A 103 -4.94 -10.79 7.16
C SER A 103 -6.31 -10.26 7.58
N HIS A 104 -6.31 -9.17 8.36
CA HIS A 104 -7.55 -8.52 8.79
C HIS A 104 -8.44 -8.07 7.61
N GLY A 105 -7.84 -7.78 6.45
CA GLY A 105 -8.57 -7.44 5.23
C GLY A 105 -9.33 -8.61 4.62
N MET A 106 -8.93 -9.84 4.93
CA MET A 106 -9.55 -11.10 4.48
C MET A 106 -10.48 -11.73 5.52
N SER A 107 -10.75 -11.03 6.64
CA SER A 107 -11.76 -11.46 7.61
C SER A 107 -13.15 -11.54 6.96
N LYS A 108 -14.06 -12.31 7.55
CA LYS A 108 -15.42 -12.51 7.01
C LYS A 108 -16.13 -11.19 6.69
N ASP A 109 -15.97 -10.18 7.55
CA ASP A 109 -16.62 -8.88 7.42
C ASP A 109 -16.00 -7.99 6.34
N ASN A 110 -14.69 -8.13 6.08
CA ASN A 110 -13.94 -7.26 5.15
C ASN A 110 -13.65 -7.92 3.80
N SER A 111 -13.69 -9.24 3.72
CA SER A 111 -13.23 -10.05 2.59
C SER A 111 -13.84 -9.64 1.25
N THR A 112 -15.15 -9.38 1.21
CA THR A 112 -15.86 -8.93 -0.01
C THR A 112 -15.30 -7.62 -0.55
N ARG A 113 -15.14 -6.63 0.32
CA ARG A 113 -14.62 -5.30 -0.03
C ARG A 113 -13.17 -5.40 -0.50
N THR A 114 -12.35 -6.13 0.25
CA THR A 114 -10.93 -6.27 -0.05
C THR A 114 -10.70 -7.02 -1.35
N MET A 115 -11.37 -8.16 -1.56
CA MET A 115 -11.29 -8.90 -2.83
C MET A 115 -11.77 -8.06 -4.02
N GLY A 116 -12.87 -7.32 -3.86
CA GLY A 116 -13.36 -6.41 -4.90
C GLY A 116 -12.35 -5.32 -5.27
N ASN A 117 -11.69 -4.71 -4.28
CA ASN A 117 -10.65 -3.71 -4.53
C ASN A 117 -9.41 -4.32 -5.17
N ILE A 118 -8.96 -5.50 -4.73
CA ILE A 118 -7.84 -6.20 -5.37
C ILE A 118 -8.16 -6.52 -6.82
N ASN A 119 -9.38 -6.99 -7.12
CA ASN A 119 -9.82 -7.27 -8.48
C ASN A 119 -9.78 -6.00 -9.35
N LYS A 120 -10.33 -4.89 -8.87
CA LYS A 120 -10.27 -3.60 -9.58
C LYS A 120 -8.84 -3.17 -9.86
N LEU A 121 -7.95 -3.26 -8.87
CA LEU A 121 -6.54 -2.90 -9.04
C LEU A 121 -5.80 -3.84 -10.02
N TRP A 122 -6.18 -5.12 -10.06
CA TRP A 122 -5.63 -6.06 -11.03
C TRP A 122 -6.11 -5.72 -12.46
N ASP A 123 -7.42 -5.44 -12.61
CA ASP A 123 -8.03 -5.03 -13.89
C ASP A 123 -7.48 -3.66 -14.36
N GLY A 124 -7.05 -2.81 -13.43
CA GLY A 124 -6.63 -1.42 -13.67
C GLY A 124 -7.76 -0.41 -13.59
N ASP A 125 -8.90 -0.81 -13.01
CA ASP A 125 -10.07 0.03 -12.79
C ASP A 125 -9.82 1.09 -11.74
N SER A 126 -10.65 2.14 -11.78
CA SER A 126 -10.56 3.23 -10.82
C SER A 126 -11.18 2.87 -9.48
N ILE A 127 -10.54 3.32 -8.40
CA ILE A 127 -11.06 3.21 -7.03
C ILE A 127 -11.29 4.61 -6.47
N ILE A 128 -12.51 4.85 -5.99
CA ILE A 128 -12.89 6.08 -5.29
C ILE A 128 -12.96 5.73 -3.80
N ILE A 129 -12.23 6.49 -2.98
CA ILE A 129 -12.29 6.40 -1.53
C ILE A 129 -12.79 7.73 -1.02
N ASP A 130 -14.03 7.75 -0.57
CA ASP A 130 -14.60 8.90 0.12
C ASP A 130 -14.46 8.75 1.64
N ARG A 131 -14.20 9.87 2.29
CA ARG A 131 -14.11 10.03 3.74
C ARG A 131 -14.99 11.19 4.16
N SER A 132 -15.39 11.21 5.43
CA SER A 132 -16.16 12.32 6.00
C SER A 132 -15.44 13.67 5.86
N ASP A 133 -14.10 13.62 5.93
CA ASP A 133 -13.23 14.73 5.59
C ASP A 133 -12.90 14.71 4.10
N ILE A 134 -13.51 15.64 3.35
CA ILE A 134 -13.37 15.78 1.89
C ILE A 134 -11.91 15.95 1.47
N SER A 135 -11.07 16.55 2.32
CA SER A 135 -9.63 16.72 2.05
C SER A 135 -8.87 15.39 1.96
N LYS A 136 -9.49 14.29 2.40
CA LYS A 136 -8.94 12.93 2.41
C LYS A 136 -9.58 12.01 1.37
N ASN A 137 -10.42 12.55 0.47
CA ASN A 137 -10.96 11.77 -0.64
C ASN A 137 -9.85 11.44 -1.63
N MET A 138 -9.87 10.22 -2.17
CA MET A 138 -8.83 9.72 -3.06
C MET A 138 -9.45 9.11 -4.30
N LEU A 139 -9.00 9.57 -5.47
CA LEU A 139 -9.30 8.94 -6.75
C LEU A 139 -8.04 8.23 -7.25
N LEU A 140 -8.07 6.90 -7.26
CA LEU A 140 -6.99 6.06 -7.78
C LEU A 140 -7.34 5.70 -9.22
N THR A 141 -6.68 6.34 -10.19
CA THR A 141 -6.78 6.02 -11.61
C THR A 141 -5.43 5.50 -12.13
N GLY A 142 -5.46 4.57 -13.07
CA GLY A 142 -4.25 4.01 -13.70
C GLY A 142 -3.32 3.27 -12.74
N ARG A 143 -3.86 2.70 -11.65
CA ARG A 143 -3.09 1.97 -10.64
C ARG A 143 -3.21 0.47 -10.85
N ARG A 144 -2.12 -0.27 -10.63
CA ARG A 144 -2.04 -1.72 -10.87
C ARG A 144 -1.53 -2.47 -9.66
N LEU A 145 -2.12 -3.64 -9.40
CA LEU A 145 -1.70 -4.53 -8.33
C LEU A 145 -1.47 -5.94 -8.85
N THR A 146 -0.33 -6.53 -8.49
CA THR A 146 0.00 -7.94 -8.75
C THR A 146 0.16 -8.69 -7.43
N LEU A 147 -0.29 -9.94 -7.38
CA LEU A 147 -0.11 -10.83 -6.23
C LEU A 147 0.75 -12.02 -6.67
N CYS A 148 1.82 -12.28 -5.93
CA CYS A 148 2.68 -13.44 -6.11
C CYS A 148 2.85 -14.14 -4.77
N LEU A 149 2.17 -15.27 -4.61
CA LEU A 149 2.00 -15.93 -3.33
C LEU A 149 2.44 -17.38 -3.43
N ALA A 150 3.39 -17.78 -2.58
CA ALA A 150 3.70 -19.18 -2.34
C ALA A 150 3.05 -19.63 -1.03
N THR A 151 2.50 -20.84 -1.02
CA THR A 151 1.87 -21.40 0.18
C THR A 151 1.67 -22.90 0.06
N GLN A 152 1.26 -23.51 1.16
CA GLN A 152 0.83 -24.90 1.19
C GLN A 152 -0.59 -25.03 0.61
N GLU A 153 -0.88 -26.21 0.08
CA GLU A 153 -2.24 -26.57 -0.36
C GLU A 153 -3.32 -26.21 0.64
N SER A 154 -3.11 -26.66 1.86
CA SER A 154 -4.11 -26.67 2.92
C SER A 154 -4.58 -25.25 3.19
N THR A 155 -3.67 -24.28 3.12
CA THR A 155 -3.95 -22.86 3.23
C THR A 155 -4.85 -22.36 2.09
N VAL A 156 -4.57 -22.74 0.84
CA VAL A 156 -5.39 -22.35 -0.31
C VAL A 156 -6.79 -22.95 -0.21
N ARG A 157 -6.89 -24.24 0.12
CA ARG A 157 -8.18 -24.92 0.31
C ARG A 157 -8.99 -24.27 1.42
N ALA A 158 -8.38 -24.11 2.60
CA ALA A 158 -9.03 -23.48 3.75
C ALA A 158 -9.53 -22.08 3.44
N PHE A 159 -8.77 -21.30 2.65
CA PHE A 159 -9.23 -19.99 2.18
C PHE A 159 -10.49 -20.11 1.30
N PHE A 160 -10.45 -20.92 0.24
CA PHE A 160 -11.61 -21.06 -0.66
C PHE A 160 -12.85 -21.60 0.06
N ASP A 161 -12.69 -22.63 0.90
CA ASP A 161 -13.76 -23.22 1.70
C ASP A 161 -14.30 -22.19 2.70
N GLY A 162 -13.42 -21.48 3.41
CA GLY A 162 -13.79 -20.45 4.39
C GLY A 162 -14.48 -19.23 3.79
N THR A 163 -14.29 -18.95 2.49
CA THR A 163 -14.99 -17.86 1.79
C THR A 163 -16.44 -18.17 1.43
N ASN A 164 -16.93 -19.40 1.65
CA ASN A 164 -18.30 -19.83 1.30
C ASN A 164 -18.69 -19.48 -0.15
N GLY A 165 -17.76 -19.64 -1.10
CA GLY A 165 -17.97 -19.36 -2.52
C GLY A 165 -17.77 -17.90 -2.95
N LEU A 166 -17.56 -16.96 -2.01
CA LEU A 166 -17.32 -15.55 -2.31
C LEU A 166 -16.10 -15.33 -3.21
N ALA A 167 -14.98 -16.01 -2.93
CA ALA A 167 -13.76 -15.90 -3.74
C ALA A 167 -13.98 -16.35 -5.20
N ARG A 168 -14.92 -17.28 -5.42
CA ARG A 168 -15.31 -17.74 -6.76
C ARG A 168 -16.31 -16.76 -7.40
N GLY A 169 -17.35 -16.37 -6.67
CA GLY A 169 -18.44 -15.53 -7.17
C GLY A 169 -18.02 -14.10 -7.52
N THR A 170 -17.02 -13.56 -6.83
CA THR A 170 -16.43 -12.23 -7.14
C THR A 170 -15.42 -12.26 -8.28
N GLY A 171 -15.07 -13.44 -8.78
CA GLY A 171 -14.00 -13.62 -9.76
C GLY A 171 -12.59 -13.40 -9.19
N PHE A 172 -12.42 -13.34 -7.87
CA PHE A 172 -11.10 -13.21 -7.24
C PHE A 172 -10.20 -14.38 -7.62
N GLY A 173 -10.68 -15.62 -7.43
CA GLY A 173 -9.91 -16.82 -7.78
C GLY A 173 -9.57 -16.93 -9.27
N ALA A 174 -10.39 -16.35 -10.16
CA ALA A 174 -10.17 -16.37 -11.61
C ALA A 174 -9.00 -15.47 -12.06
N ARG A 175 -8.54 -14.54 -11.22
CA ARG A 175 -7.39 -13.66 -11.50
C ARG A 175 -6.04 -14.24 -11.05
N PHE A 176 -6.06 -15.46 -10.51
CA PHE A 176 -4.84 -16.18 -10.14
C PHE A 176 -4.52 -17.28 -11.14
N LEU A 177 -3.26 -17.34 -11.55
CA LEU A 177 -2.68 -18.53 -12.16
C LEU A 177 -2.22 -19.47 -11.04
N ILE A 178 -3.05 -20.45 -10.69
CA ILE A 178 -2.75 -21.42 -9.63
C ILE A 178 -1.94 -22.58 -10.23
N ALA A 179 -0.73 -22.80 -9.73
CA ALA A 179 0.13 -23.91 -10.11
C ALA A 179 0.29 -24.88 -8.95
N TRP A 180 0.11 -26.17 -9.26
CA TRP A 180 0.36 -27.28 -8.33
C TRP A 180 1.45 -28.18 -8.92
N PRO A 181 2.73 -27.90 -8.66
CA PRO A 181 3.80 -28.78 -9.13
C PRO A 181 3.79 -30.09 -8.30
N LYS A 182 4.09 -31.21 -8.97
CA LYS A 182 4.27 -32.50 -8.27
C LYS A 182 5.37 -32.36 -7.23
N SER A 183 5.11 -32.83 -6.01
CA SER A 183 6.10 -32.78 -4.94
C SER A 183 7.35 -33.57 -5.31
N THR A 184 8.52 -32.96 -5.09
CA THR A 184 9.82 -33.64 -5.16
C THR A 184 10.26 -34.19 -3.80
N GLN A 185 9.47 -33.98 -2.75
CA GLN A 185 9.77 -34.49 -1.42
C GLN A 185 9.83 -36.02 -1.45
N GLY A 186 10.89 -36.60 -0.89
CA GLY A 186 11.16 -38.04 -0.93
C GLY A 186 11.76 -38.55 -2.26
N THR A 187 11.82 -37.74 -3.32
CA THR A 187 12.41 -38.12 -4.63
C THR A 187 13.60 -37.23 -5.03
N ARG A 188 14.06 -36.36 -4.12
CA ARG A 188 15.33 -35.63 -4.29
C ARG A 188 16.50 -36.58 -4.11
N LEU A 189 16.84 -37.31 -5.17
CA LEU A 189 18.06 -38.11 -5.21
C LEU A 189 19.27 -37.17 -5.14
N TYR A 190 20.23 -37.51 -4.27
CA TYR A 190 21.51 -36.82 -4.25
C TYR A 190 22.16 -36.94 -5.62
N LYS A 191 22.51 -35.79 -6.20
CA LYS A 191 23.31 -35.72 -7.41
C LYS A 191 24.68 -35.19 -7.02
N ALA A 192 25.73 -35.96 -7.29
CA ALA A 192 27.09 -35.51 -7.04
C ALA A 192 27.33 -34.18 -7.77
N PRO A 193 27.98 -33.19 -7.12
CA PRO A 193 28.31 -31.95 -7.77
C PRO A 193 29.19 -32.24 -9.00
N PRO A 194 28.96 -31.59 -10.15
CA PRO A 194 29.87 -31.72 -11.29
C PRO A 194 31.29 -31.31 -10.87
N SER A 195 32.30 -31.95 -11.46
CA SER A 195 33.73 -31.69 -11.19
C SER A 195 34.18 -30.28 -11.57
N HIS A 196 33.38 -29.57 -12.35
CA HIS A 196 33.63 -28.21 -12.78
C HIS A 196 32.33 -27.42 -12.78
N TRP A 197 32.38 -26.18 -12.28
CA TRP A 197 31.24 -25.26 -12.23
C TRP A 197 31.51 -24.04 -13.11
N PRO A 198 31.53 -24.19 -14.45
CA PRO A 198 31.95 -23.12 -15.36
C PRO A 198 31.14 -21.82 -15.20
N HIS A 199 29.88 -21.91 -14.74
CA HIS A 199 29.06 -20.75 -14.43
C HIS A 199 29.38 -20.13 -13.06
N LEU A 200 29.74 -20.92 -12.05
CA LEU A 200 30.13 -20.40 -10.73
C LEU A 200 31.49 -19.70 -10.80
N THR A 201 32.44 -20.28 -11.52
CA THR A 201 33.79 -19.73 -11.77
C THR A 201 33.76 -18.41 -12.56
N ARG A 202 32.66 -18.11 -13.25
CA ARG A 202 32.47 -16.85 -13.97
C ARG A 202 31.92 -15.71 -13.10
N PHE A 203 31.37 -16.04 -11.92
CA PHE A 203 30.84 -15.08 -10.95
C PHE A 203 31.75 -14.87 -9.73
N SER A 204 32.83 -15.64 -9.60
CA SER A 204 33.92 -15.43 -8.63
C SER A 204 34.95 -14.45 -9.14
#